data_AF-A0A2N8LWH9-F1
#
_entry.id   AF-A0A2N8LWH9-F1
#
_cell.length_a   1.000
_cell.length_b   1.000
_cell.length_c   1.000
_cell.angle_alpha   90.00
_cell.angle_beta   90.00
_cell.angle_gamma   90.00
#
_symmetry.space_group_name_H-M   'P 1'
#
loop_
_entity.id
_entity.type
_entity.pdbx_description
1 polymer ?
#
loop_
_entity_poly.entity_id
_entity_poly.type
_entity_poly.pdbx_seq_one_letter_code
_entity_poly.pdbx_strand_id
1 'polypeptide(L)'
;MLNTFLEYYTQHPWLVVPLAILSAVGVGLLWMGWLTLMITAFGQKLWIWGFAILLLPVPASQGFALRYRTLNPWANRLVWWGLLLSLPILALTAWWAVLALTAQG
;
A
#
# COMPACT_ATOMS: atom_id res chain seq x y z
N MET A 1 -2.96 8.28 -24.87
CA MET A 1 -2.57 8.08 -23.45
C MET A 1 -2.05 6.67 -23.16
N LEU A 2 -2.80 5.60 -23.44
CA LEU A 2 -2.29 4.21 -23.25
C LEU A 2 -1.02 3.92 -24.08
N ASN A 3 -0.96 4.39 -25.33
CA ASN A 3 0.21 4.20 -26.19
C ASN A 3 1.45 4.94 -25.68
N THR A 4 1.31 6.15 -25.14
CA THR A 4 2.40 6.92 -24.56
C THR A 4 2.91 6.31 -23.26
N PHE A 5 1.99 5.74 -22.46
CA PHE A 5 2.33 4.99 -21.25
C PHE A 5 3.09 3.71 -21.59
N LEU A 6 2.62 2.96 -22.59
CA LEU A 6 3.30 1.78 -23.10
C LEU A 6 4.66 2.13 -23.72
N GLU A 7 4.77 3.22 -24.50
CA GLU A 7 6.04 3.70 -25.03
C GLU A 7 7.05 3.99 -23.92
N TYR A 8 6.66 4.71 -22.87
CA TYR A 8 7.54 4.99 -21.73
C TYR A 8 7.95 3.71 -20.98
N TYR A 9 7.01 2.77 -20.78
CA TYR A 9 7.25 1.46 -20.18
C TYR A 9 8.25 0.63 -21.00
N THR A 10 8.16 0.72 -22.33
CA THR A 10 8.99 -0.03 -23.27
C THR A 10 10.36 0.62 -23.47
N GLN A 11 10.47 1.95 -23.29
CA GLN A 11 11.73 2.70 -23.38
C GLN A 11 12.57 2.64 -22.09
N HIS A 12 11.94 2.44 -20.92
CA HIS A 12 12.63 2.36 -19.64
C HIS A 12 12.29 1.09 -18.81
N PRO A 13 12.33 -0.12 -19.40
CA PRO A 13 11.96 -1.35 -18.70
C PRO A 13 12.87 -1.61 -17.50
N TRP A 14 14.13 -1.19 -17.58
CA TRP A 14 15.14 -1.31 -16.53
C TRP A 14 14.76 -0.59 -15.23
N LEU A 15 13.95 0.47 -15.29
CA LEU A 15 13.52 1.24 -14.13
C LEU A 15 12.12 0.83 -13.68
N VAL A 16 11.24 0.59 -14.64
CA VAL A 16 9.84 0.33 -14.40
C VAL A 16 9.60 -1.08 -13.85
N VAL A 17 10.33 -2.10 -14.34
CA VAL A 17 10.20 -3.48 -13.86
C VAL A 17 10.62 -3.62 -12.38
N PRO A 18 11.79 -3.12 -11.94
CA PRO A 18 12.15 -3.14 -10.53
C PRO A 18 11.14 -2.39 -9.66
N LEU A 19 10.65 -1.24 -10.11
CA LEU A 19 9.61 -0.49 -9.40
C LEU A 19 8.32 -1.28 -9.26
N ALA A 20 7.88 -1.96 -10.32
CA ALA A 20 6.71 -2.83 -10.29
C ALA A 20 6.93 -3.99 -9.29
N ILE A 21 8.08 -4.67 -9.33
CA ILE A 21 8.41 -5.75 -8.39
C ILE A 21 8.44 -5.23 -6.95
N LEU A 22 9.16 -4.14 -6.70
CA LEU A 22 9.30 -3.55 -5.37
C LEU A 22 7.95 -3.14 -4.80
N SER A 23 7.09 -2.59 -5.65
CA SER A 23 5.73 -2.21 -5.28
C SER A 23 4.83 -3.41 -5.02
N ALA A 24 4.92 -4.47 -5.82
CA ALA A 24 4.17 -5.70 -5.62
C ALA A 24 4.56 -6.37 -4.30
N VAL A 25 5.85 -6.38 -3.99
CA VAL A 25 6.36 -6.80 -2.68
C VAL A 25 5.81 -5.90 -1.57
N GLY A 26 5.85 -4.57 -1.76
CA GLY A 26 5.30 -3.61 -0.80
C GLY A 26 3.82 -3.84 -0.50
N VAL A 27 3.00 -3.96 -1.55
CA VAL A 27 1.58 -4.27 -1.44
C VAL A 27 1.37 -5.64 -0.76
N GLY A 28 2.15 -6.66 -1.12
CA GLY A 28 2.09 -7.98 -0.48
C GLY A 28 2.38 -7.93 1.03
N LEU A 29 3.42 -7.21 1.43
CA LEU A 29 3.75 -6.99 2.85
C LEU A 29 2.65 -6.22 3.58
N LEU A 30 2.09 -5.19 2.94
CA LEU A 30 0.96 -4.43 3.46
C LEU A 30 -0.24 -5.36 3.66
N TRP A 31 -0.48 -6.27 2.71
CA TRP A 31 -1.56 -7.26 2.73
C TRP A 31 -1.42 -8.30 3.84
N MET A 32 -0.22 -8.82 4.07
CA MET A 32 0.03 -9.69 5.21
C MET A 32 -0.08 -8.94 6.54
N GLY A 33 0.41 -7.69 6.57
CA GLY A 33 0.40 -6.82 7.75
C GLY A 33 -1.01 -6.53 8.27
N TRP A 34 -1.90 -5.97 7.43
CA TRP A 34 -3.24 -5.59 7.89
C TRP A 34 -4.11 -6.80 8.25
N LEU A 35 -4.04 -7.93 7.52
CA LEU A 35 -4.76 -9.15 7.88
C LEU A 35 -4.32 -9.68 9.25
N THR A 36 -3.02 -9.65 9.51
CA THR A 36 -2.46 -10.05 10.81
C THR A 36 -2.93 -9.09 11.92
N LEU A 37 -2.96 -7.78 11.66
CA LEU A 37 -3.49 -6.80 12.62
C LEU A 37 -5.00 -6.94 12.84
N MET A 38 -5.76 -7.27 11.81
CA MET A 38 -7.20 -7.52 11.92
C MET A 38 -7.47 -8.70 12.84
N ILE A 39 -6.78 -9.82 12.64
CA ILE A 39 -6.87 -11.01 13.50
C ILE A 39 -6.42 -10.65 14.93
N THR A 40 -5.36 -9.86 15.08
CA THR A 40 -4.89 -9.37 16.38
C THR A 40 -5.97 -8.52 17.08
N ALA A 41 -6.63 -7.62 16.34
CA ALA A 41 -7.68 -6.78 16.88
C ALA A 41 -8.89 -7.60 17.34
N PHE A 42 -9.33 -8.59 16.55
CA PHE A 42 -10.38 -9.52 16.97
C PHE A 42 -9.98 -10.37 18.17
N GLY A 43 -8.74 -10.88 18.19
CA GLY A 43 -8.21 -11.67 19.32
C GLY A 43 -8.14 -10.87 20.63
N GLN A 44 -7.92 -9.55 20.55
CA GLN A 44 -7.87 -8.64 21.70
C GLN A 44 -9.23 -8.02 22.04
N LYS A 45 -10.34 -8.51 21.46
CA LYS A 45 -11.71 -7.97 21.62
C LYS A 45 -11.86 -6.50 21.20
N LEU A 46 -10.94 -5.99 20.38
CA LEU A 46 -10.99 -4.64 19.80
C LEU A 46 -11.83 -4.66 18.52
N TRP A 47 -13.10 -5.06 18.63
CA TRP A 47 -14.01 -5.30 17.50
C TRP A 47 -14.14 -4.12 16.56
N ILE A 48 -14.23 -2.89 17.11
CA ILE A 48 -14.32 -1.65 16.33
C ILE A 48 -13.10 -1.53 15.40
N TRP A 49 -11.91 -1.84 15.91
CA TRP A 49 -10.68 -1.81 15.11
C TRP A 49 -10.62 -2.96 14.11
N GLY A 50 -11.07 -4.16 14.48
CA GLY A 50 -11.17 -5.28 13.54
C GLY A 50 -12.06 -4.94 12.33
N PHE A 51 -13.24 -4.36 12.58
CA PHE A 51 -14.13 -3.92 11.52
C PHE A 51 -13.60 -2.70 10.74
N ALA A 52 -12.98 -1.73 11.43
CA ALA A 52 -12.36 -0.59 10.77
C ALA A 52 -11.23 -1.04 9.82
N ILE A 53 -10.40 -2.00 10.23
CA ILE A 53 -9.35 -2.58 9.39
C ILE A 53 -9.99 -3.31 8.20
N LEU A 54 -11.08 -4.04 8.40
CA LEU A 54 -11.78 -4.76 7.33
C LEU A 54 -12.39 -3.81 6.28
N LEU A 55 -12.98 -2.69 6.71
CA LEU A 55 -13.59 -1.68 5.83
C LEU A 55 -12.58 -0.76 5.16
N LEU A 56 -11.55 -0.36 5.91
CA LEU A 56 -10.56 0.63 5.49
C LEU A 56 -9.14 0.08 5.74
N PRO A 57 -8.70 -0.91 4.93
CA PRO A 57 -7.47 -1.68 5.13
C PRO A 57 -6.26 -0.81 5.41
N VAL A 58 -6.02 0.15 4.54
CA VAL A 58 -4.81 0.97 4.55
C VAL A 58 -4.84 1.95 5.74
N PRO A 59 -5.77 2.91 5.84
CA PRO A 59 -5.71 3.92 6.89
C PRO A 59 -6.00 3.34 8.29
N ALA A 60 -6.89 2.36 8.42
CA ALA A 60 -7.23 1.81 9.73
C ALA A 60 -6.15 0.87 10.27
N SER A 61 -5.47 0.08 9.44
CA SER A 61 -4.36 -0.77 9.89
C SER A 61 -3.16 0.06 10.33
N GLN A 62 -2.86 1.16 9.62
CA GLN A 62 -1.82 2.11 10.02
C GLN A 62 -2.17 2.82 11.33
N GLY A 63 -3.42 3.28 11.47
CA GLY A 63 -3.91 3.89 12.71
C GLY A 63 -3.87 2.91 13.89
N PHE A 64 -4.24 1.65 13.66
CA PHE A 64 -4.14 0.59 14.65
C PHE A 64 -2.68 0.31 15.05
N ALA A 65 -1.78 0.23 14.06
CA ALA A 65 -0.34 0.02 14.29
C ALA A 65 0.30 1.17 15.05
N LEU A 66 -0.15 2.42 14.83
CA LEU A 66 0.30 3.59 15.58
C LEU A 66 -0.19 3.57 17.03
N ARG A 67 -1.47 3.22 17.24
CA ARG A 67 -2.11 3.26 18.56
C ARG A 67 -1.73 2.07 19.44
N TYR A 68 -1.57 0.88 18.86
CA TYR A 68 -1.33 -0.37 19.58
C TYR A 68 0.01 -1.01 19.19
N ARG A 69 1.10 -0.24 19.37
CA ARG A 69 2.46 -0.64 18.96
C ARG A 69 2.96 -1.96 19.56
N THR A 70 2.47 -2.30 20.75
CA THR A 70 2.94 -3.46 21.53
C THR A 70 2.18 -4.75 21.26
N LEU A 71 0.97 -4.69 20.66
CA LEU A 71 0.14 -5.89 20.47
C LEU A 71 0.71 -6.84 19.42
N ASN A 72 1.25 -6.29 18.32
CA ASN A 72 1.87 -7.09 17.26
C ASN A 72 2.99 -6.32 16.56
N PRO A 73 4.20 -6.29 17.13
CA PRO A 73 5.33 -5.51 16.61
C PRO A 73 5.85 -6.03 15.26
N TRP A 74 5.54 -7.28 14.90
CA TRP A 74 5.88 -7.84 13.59
C TRP A 74 4.91 -7.35 12.52
N ALA A 75 3.60 -7.48 12.74
CA ALA A 75 2.58 -7.00 11.80
C ALA A 75 2.62 -5.47 11.62
N ASN A 76 2.95 -4.73 12.69
CA ASN A 76 3.19 -3.30 12.61
C ASN A 76 4.34 -2.97 11.64
N ARG A 77 5.46 -3.69 11.73
CA ARG A 77 6.59 -3.51 10.81
C ARG A 77 6.20 -3.83 9.37
N LEU A 78 5.41 -4.87 9.13
CA LEU A 78 4.91 -5.21 7.80
C LEU A 78 4.07 -4.10 7.17
N VAL A 79 3.14 -3.51 7.91
CA VAL A 79 2.31 -2.40 7.40
C VAL A 79 3.18 -1.19 7.07
N TRP A 80 4.17 -0.87 7.90
CA TRP A 80 5.08 0.27 7.65
C TRP A 80 6.01 0.04 6.46
N TRP A 81 6.66 -1.12 6.38
CA TRP A 81 7.53 -1.46 5.25
C TRP A 81 6.72 -1.62 3.96
N GLY A 82 5.55 -2.24 4.04
CA GLY A 82 4.64 -2.37 2.91
C GLY A 82 4.16 -1.02 2.39
N LEU A 83 3.85 -0.07 3.30
CA LEU A 83 3.54 1.30 2.92
C LEU A 83 4.74 1.96 2.23
N LEU A 84 5.91 1.92 2.85
CA LEU A 84 7.10 2.59 2.34
C LEU A 84 7.51 2.06 0.95
N LEU A 85 7.39 0.76 0.72
CA LEU A 85 7.68 0.13 -0.57
C LEU A 85 6.57 0.34 -1.62
N SER A 86 5.35 0.65 -1.21
CA SER A 86 4.23 0.95 -2.13
C SER A 86 4.10 2.44 -2.47
N LEU A 87 4.67 3.35 -1.68
CA LEU A 87 4.69 4.79 -1.95
C LEU A 87 5.25 5.17 -3.35
N PRO A 88 6.34 4.57 -3.85
CA PRO A 88 6.90 4.95 -5.16
C PRO A 88 5.91 4.72 -6.30
N ILE A 89 5.16 3.61 -6.28
CA ILE A 89 4.19 3.33 -7.33
C ILE A 89 2.94 4.18 -7.17
N LEU A 90 2.52 4.50 -5.94
CA LEU A 90 1.42 5.42 -5.67
C LEU A 90 1.75 6.83 -6.16
N ALA A 91 2.98 7.30 -5.92
CA ALA A 91 3.45 8.59 -6.42
C ALA A 91 3.50 8.62 -7.95
N LEU A 92 4.03 7.56 -8.58
CA LEU A 92 4.02 7.41 -10.03
C LEU A 92 2.60 7.39 -10.59
N THR A 93 1.72 6.53 -10.07
CA THR A 93 0.32 6.45 -10.54
C THR A 93 -0.44 7.75 -10.31
N ALA A 94 -0.25 8.44 -9.18
CA ALA A 94 -0.85 9.75 -8.93
C ALA A 94 -0.32 10.81 -9.90
N TRP A 95 0.99 10.87 -10.13
CA TRP A 95 1.59 11.77 -11.11
C TRP A 95 1.02 11.57 -12.51
N TRP A 96 0.91 10.31 -12.94
CA TRP A 96 0.31 9.94 -14.22
C TRP A 96 -1.19 10.29 -14.27
N ALA A 97 -1.95 10.07 -13.19
CA ALA A 97 -3.36 10.46 -13.12
C ALA A 97 -3.53 11.98 -13.27
N VAL A 98 -2.65 12.78 -12.65
CA VAL A 98 -2.64 14.24 -12.81
C VAL A 98 -2.34 14.62 -14.26
N LEU A 99 -1.32 14.03 -14.89
CA LEU A 99 -1.02 14.26 -16.31
C LEU A 99 -2.18 13.87 -17.23
N ALA A 100 -2.88 12.78 -16.93
CA ALA A 100 -4.03 12.33 -17.70
C ALA A 100 -5.23 13.28 -17.57
N LEU A 101 -5.41 13.90 -16.41
CA LEU A 101 -6.48 14.89 -16.17
C LEU A 101 -6.14 16.24 -16.83
N THR A 102 -4.87 16.67 -16.81
CA THR A 102 -4.46 17.95 -17.41
C THR A 102 -4.38 17.90 -18.93
N ALA A 103 -4.16 16.74 -19.54
CA ALA A 103 -4.14 16.58 -21.00
C ALA A 103 -5.53 16.34 -21.63
N GLN A 104 -6.60 16.35 -20.84
CA GLN A 104 -8.00 16.30 -21.32
C GLN A 104 -8.71 17.68 -21.28
N GLY A 105 -8.05 18.72 -20.76
CA GLY A 105 -8.51 20.12 -20.79
C GLY A 105 -7.69 20.96 -21.76
#